data_AF-A0A8S9YM94-F1
#
_entry.id   AF-A0A8S9YM94-F1
#
_cell.length_a   1.000
_cell.length_b   1.000
_cell.length_c   1.000
_cell.angle_alpha   90.00
_cell.angle_beta   90.00
_cell.angle_gamma   90.00
#
_symmetry.space_group_name_H-M   'P 1'
#
loop_
_entity.id
_entity.type
_entity.pdbx_description
1 polymer ?
#
loop_
_entity_poly.entity_id
_entity_poly.type
_entity_poly.pdbx_seq_one_letter_code
_entity_poly.pdbx_strand_id
1 'polypeptide(L)'
;MYRADYRGQDQSRPDAIRKVDNLIIPDAPFDNCTNYRQDFRGRDQDRPDPVRQPDNLGPVDAPFDNCTMYRSAFRGSIDTRPDLIKQFDNISLSHAPFYGLTNYRCDFRGDVGVPPSVIKLKDNLKLDDCKFEGCSRYRLDFRGIAATPPHPIVPKDNLIVGSSLDCGRRLVCTCTCKHSKIPTKTEQFSIGVR
;
A
#
# COMPACT_ATOMS: atom_id res chain seq x y z
N MET A 1 -151.46 -22.36 -110.27
CA MET A 1 -151.06 -20.97 -109.97
C MET A 1 -150.66 -20.82 -108.50
N TYR A 2 -151.55 -21.04 -107.52
CA TYR A 2 -151.27 -20.84 -106.08
C TYR A 2 -149.96 -21.44 -105.51
N ARG A 3 -149.57 -22.67 -105.90
CA ARG A 3 -148.35 -23.32 -105.37
C ARG A 3 -147.03 -22.71 -105.88
N ALA A 4 -147.05 -21.98 -106.99
CA ALA A 4 -145.84 -21.36 -107.54
C ALA A 4 -145.51 -20.04 -106.82
N ASP A 5 -146.55 -19.32 -106.39
CA ASP A 5 -146.43 -17.96 -105.87
C ASP A 5 -146.07 -17.91 -104.37
N TYR A 6 -146.21 -19.03 -103.65
CA TYR A 6 -145.94 -19.14 -102.21
C TYR A 6 -144.81 -20.13 -101.90
N ARG A 7 -143.62 -19.87 -102.45
CA ARG A 7 -142.40 -20.52 -101.98
C ARG A 7 -141.82 -19.69 -100.83
N GLY A 8 -141.54 -20.34 -99.70
CA GLY A 8 -140.87 -19.70 -98.57
C GLY A 8 -139.54 -19.12 -99.02
N GLN A 9 -139.33 -17.84 -98.75
CA GLN A 9 -138.04 -17.18 -98.99
C GLN A 9 -137.20 -17.31 -97.72
N ASP A 10 -135.97 -17.81 -97.85
CA ASP A 10 -135.04 -17.85 -96.72
C ASP A 10 -134.64 -16.42 -96.36
N GLN A 11 -135.05 -15.98 -95.17
CA GLN A 11 -134.59 -14.72 -94.61
C GLN A 11 -133.19 -14.91 -94.02
N SER A 12 -132.20 -14.16 -94.53
CA SER A 12 -130.85 -14.17 -93.99
C SER A 12 -130.82 -13.61 -92.57
N ARG A 13 -130.08 -14.28 -91.68
CA ARG A 13 -129.89 -13.83 -90.30
C ARG A 13 -129.14 -12.47 -90.27
N PRO A 14 -129.63 -11.47 -89.52
CA PRO A 14 -128.95 -10.18 -89.40
C PRO A 14 -127.58 -10.32 -88.70
N ASP A 15 -126.67 -9.41 -89.02
CA ASP A 15 -125.29 -9.41 -88.50
C ASP A 15 -125.24 -9.29 -86.97
N ALA A 16 -124.25 -9.97 -86.37
CA ALA A 16 -124.09 -10.00 -84.92
C ALA A 16 -123.56 -8.66 -84.40
N ILE A 17 -124.37 -7.96 -83.60
CA ILE A 17 -123.94 -6.77 -82.86
C ILE A 17 -123.11 -7.21 -81.65
N ARG A 18 -121.80 -6.93 -81.65
CA ARG A 18 -120.91 -7.20 -80.51
C ARG A 18 -120.91 -5.99 -79.59
N LYS A 19 -121.36 -6.14 -78.34
CA LYS A 19 -121.23 -5.11 -77.32
C LYS A 19 -119.79 -5.07 -76.79
N VAL A 20 -119.32 -3.87 -76.43
CA VAL A 20 -118.00 -3.67 -75.82
C VAL A 20 -118.00 -4.34 -74.44
N ASP A 21 -116.91 -5.03 -74.11
CA ASP A 21 -116.75 -5.70 -72.82
C ASP A 21 -116.56 -4.64 -71.72
N ASN A 22 -117.40 -4.70 -70.69
CA ASN A 22 -117.44 -3.71 -69.59
C ASN A 22 -116.89 -4.28 -68.29
N LEU A 23 -116.09 -5.36 -68.35
CA LEU A 23 -115.54 -5.98 -67.17
C LEU A 23 -114.41 -5.13 -66.56
N ILE A 24 -114.65 -4.60 -65.36
CA ILE A 24 -113.63 -3.91 -64.55
C ILE A 24 -113.18 -4.87 -63.45
N ILE A 25 -111.91 -5.26 -63.47
CA ILE A 25 -111.31 -6.09 -62.41
C ILE A 25 -110.79 -5.13 -61.33
N PRO A 26 -111.23 -5.25 -60.07
CA PRO A 26 -110.73 -4.40 -58.99
C PRO A 26 -109.27 -4.73 -58.64
N ASP A 27 -108.42 -3.71 -58.58
CA ASP A 27 -106.99 -3.80 -58.20
C ASP A 27 -106.77 -3.42 -56.72
N ALA A 28 -107.61 -3.97 -55.84
CA ALA A 28 -107.45 -3.72 -54.40
C ALA A 28 -106.38 -4.67 -53.82
N PRO A 29 -105.45 -4.17 -52.98
CA PRO A 29 -104.44 -5.02 -52.36
C PRO A 29 -105.10 -6.04 -51.42
N PHE A 30 -104.67 -7.30 -51.53
CA PHE A 30 -105.16 -8.38 -50.68
C PHE A 30 -104.36 -8.41 -49.36
N ASP A 31 -105.01 -8.09 -48.25
CA ASP A 31 -104.42 -8.26 -46.92
C ASP A 31 -104.41 -9.75 -46.54
N ASN A 32 -103.23 -10.35 -46.57
CA ASN A 32 -103.01 -11.77 -46.30
C ASN A 32 -102.47 -12.06 -44.89
N CYS A 33 -102.44 -11.05 -44.01
CA CYS A 33 -101.97 -11.22 -42.65
C CYS A 33 -103.14 -11.60 -41.72
N THR A 34 -103.13 -12.85 -41.25
CA THR A 34 -104.07 -13.28 -40.21
C THR A 34 -103.65 -12.74 -38.85
N ASN A 35 -104.61 -12.53 -37.93
CA ASN A 35 -104.34 -12.08 -36.56
C ASN A 35 -103.27 -12.94 -35.87
N TYR A 36 -103.29 -14.26 -36.10
CA TYR A 36 -102.28 -15.17 -35.55
C TYR A 36 -100.84 -14.83 -35.97
N ARG A 37 -100.61 -14.48 -37.24
CA ARG A 37 -99.27 -14.05 -37.72
C ARG A 37 -98.84 -12.71 -37.15
N GLN A 38 -99.79 -11.87 -36.77
CA GLN A 38 -99.51 -10.58 -36.16
C GLN A 38 -99.17 -10.71 -34.68
N ASP A 39 -99.93 -11.53 -33.95
CA ASP A 39 -99.86 -11.64 -32.49
C ASP A 39 -98.71 -12.54 -32.03
N PHE A 40 -98.43 -13.63 -32.74
CA PHE A 40 -97.43 -14.63 -32.35
C PHE A 40 -96.18 -14.56 -33.21
N ARG A 41 -95.43 -13.47 -33.03
CA ARG A 41 -94.10 -13.31 -33.63
C ARG A 41 -93.04 -13.81 -32.67
N GLY A 42 -91.99 -14.44 -33.22
CA GLY A 42 -90.79 -14.76 -32.45
C GLY A 42 -90.25 -13.49 -31.82
N ARG A 43 -90.12 -13.49 -30.49
CA ARG A 43 -89.43 -12.44 -29.74
C ARG A 43 -88.02 -12.96 -29.47
N ASP A 44 -87.02 -12.15 -29.78
CA ASP A 44 -85.66 -12.46 -29.32
C ASP A 44 -85.64 -12.43 -27.79
N GLN A 45 -85.06 -13.48 -27.20
CA GLN A 45 -84.83 -13.54 -25.77
C GLN A 45 -83.35 -13.44 -25.49
N ASP A 46 -83.00 -12.41 -24.72
CA ASP A 46 -81.62 -12.22 -24.28
C ASP A 46 -81.27 -13.24 -23.21
N ARG A 47 -80.06 -13.80 -23.32
CA ARG A 47 -79.54 -14.70 -22.30
C ARG A 47 -79.22 -13.89 -21.04
N PRO A 48 -79.72 -14.27 -19.86
CA PRO A 48 -79.32 -13.62 -18.61
C PRO A 48 -77.81 -13.71 -18.38
N ASP A 49 -77.24 -12.69 -17.77
CA ASP A 49 -75.81 -12.67 -17.43
C ASP A 49 -75.44 -13.85 -16.53
N PRO A 50 -74.38 -14.60 -16.85
CA PRO A 50 -73.96 -15.74 -16.03
C PRO A 50 -73.39 -15.25 -14.69
N VAL A 51 -74.02 -15.65 -13.58
CA VAL A 51 -73.49 -15.44 -12.23
C VAL A 51 -72.33 -16.42 -11.99
N ARG A 52 -71.10 -15.91 -11.96
CA ARG A 52 -69.90 -16.70 -11.64
C ARG A 52 -69.62 -16.60 -10.14
N GLN A 53 -69.60 -17.74 -9.44
CA GLN A 53 -69.13 -17.80 -8.06
C GLN A 53 -67.62 -17.57 -8.01
N PRO A 54 -67.09 -16.94 -6.93
CA PRO A 54 -65.64 -16.84 -6.74
C PRO A 54 -65.01 -18.24 -6.66
N ASP A 55 -63.75 -18.34 -7.09
CA ASP A 55 -62.99 -19.58 -6.95
C ASP A 55 -62.68 -19.83 -5.47
N ASN A 56 -62.98 -21.04 -5.00
CA ASN A 56 -62.87 -21.44 -3.60
C ASN A 56 -61.60 -22.26 -3.33
N LEU A 57 -60.77 -22.47 -4.35
CA LEU A 57 -59.56 -23.29 -4.26
C LEU A 57 -58.33 -22.39 -4.17
N GLY A 58 -57.73 -22.32 -2.99
CA GLY A 58 -56.41 -21.74 -2.79
C GLY A 58 -55.32 -22.83 -2.79
N PRO A 59 -54.07 -22.51 -3.20
CA PRO A 59 -52.95 -23.42 -3.00
C PRO A 59 -52.77 -23.67 -1.50
N VAL A 60 -52.64 -24.95 -1.13
CA VAL A 60 -52.34 -25.35 0.25
C VAL A 60 -50.84 -25.12 0.48
N ASP A 61 -50.50 -24.08 1.24
CA ASP A 61 -49.12 -23.80 1.67
C ASP A 61 -48.81 -24.54 2.98
N ALA A 62 -48.92 -25.88 2.94
CA ALA A 62 -48.55 -26.73 4.06
C ALA A 62 -47.09 -27.20 3.91
N PRO A 63 -46.28 -27.15 4.99
CA PRO A 63 -44.93 -27.65 4.94
C PRO A 63 -44.92 -29.17 4.68
N PHE A 64 -44.01 -29.62 3.83
CA PHE A 64 -43.80 -31.04 3.56
C PHE A 64 -43.04 -31.70 4.71
N ASP A 65 -43.69 -32.59 5.45
CA ASP A 65 -43.02 -33.41 6.47
C ASP A 65 -42.25 -34.57 5.82
N ASN A 66 -40.93 -34.38 5.69
CA ASN A 66 -40.02 -35.35 5.08
C ASN A 66 -39.22 -36.17 6.12
N CYS A 67 -39.59 -36.08 7.40
CA CYS A 67 -38.91 -36.79 8.48
C CYS A 67 -39.48 -38.20 8.65
N THR A 68 -38.83 -39.17 8.02
CA THR A 68 -39.15 -40.59 8.26
C THR A 68 -38.73 -41.01 9.67
N MET A 69 -39.39 -42.04 10.21
CA MET A 69 -39.05 -42.64 11.52
C MET A 69 -37.58 -43.05 11.61
N TYR A 70 -36.98 -43.49 10.51
CA TYR A 70 -35.55 -43.83 10.46
C TYR A 70 -34.66 -42.59 10.67
N ARG A 71 -34.98 -41.47 9.99
CA ARG A 71 -34.25 -40.19 10.11
C ARG A 71 -34.33 -39.59 11.51
N SER A 72 -35.44 -39.79 12.22
CA SER A 72 -35.60 -39.33 13.60
C SER A 72 -34.93 -40.26 14.61
N ALA A 73 -35.03 -41.58 14.41
CA ALA A 73 -34.56 -42.57 15.37
C ALA A 73 -33.04 -42.82 15.31
N PHE A 74 -32.42 -42.73 14.13
CA PHE A 74 -31.00 -43.03 13.93
C PHE A 74 -30.22 -41.76 13.61
N ARG A 75 -30.05 -40.90 14.61
CA ARG A 75 -29.06 -39.82 14.56
C ARG A 75 -27.74 -40.36 15.08
N GLY A 76 -26.64 -40.02 14.41
CA GLY A 76 -25.31 -40.43 14.88
C GLY A 76 -25.10 -39.96 16.32
N SER A 77 -24.80 -40.88 17.22
CA SER A 77 -24.35 -40.56 18.57
C SER A 77 -22.97 -39.93 18.45
N ILE A 78 -22.80 -38.73 19.00
CA ILE A 78 -21.46 -38.22 19.27
C ILE A 78 -21.02 -38.91 20.56
N ASP A 79 -20.53 -40.14 20.43
CA ASP A 79 -19.94 -40.83 21.57
C ASP A 79 -18.61 -40.16 21.88
N THR A 80 -18.55 -39.47 23.02
CA THR A 80 -17.32 -38.87 23.52
C THR A 80 -16.34 -39.97 23.86
N ARG A 81 -15.07 -39.79 23.48
CA ARG A 81 -14.00 -40.73 23.83
C ARG A 81 -13.98 -40.90 25.36
N PRO A 82 -14.00 -42.14 25.89
CA PRO A 82 -13.89 -42.37 27.32
C PRO A 82 -12.56 -41.85 27.85
N ASP A 83 -12.56 -41.42 29.12
CA ASP A 83 -11.38 -40.87 29.77
C ASP A 83 -10.25 -41.90 29.82
N LEU A 84 -9.04 -41.45 29.48
CA LEU A 84 -7.85 -42.29 29.52
C LEU A 84 -7.42 -42.54 30.96
N ILE A 85 -7.47 -43.79 31.41
CA ILE A 85 -6.83 -44.22 32.66
C ILE A 85 -5.32 -44.29 32.41
N LYS A 86 -4.58 -43.27 32.82
CA LYS A 86 -3.12 -43.24 32.70
C LYS A 86 -2.51 -44.09 33.82
N GLN A 87 -1.94 -45.23 33.47
CA GLN A 87 -1.08 -45.99 34.39
C GLN A 87 0.19 -45.18 34.66
N PHE A 88 0.63 -45.12 35.91
CA PHE A 88 1.87 -44.45 36.28
C PHE A 88 3.06 -45.38 36.03
N ASP A 89 4.16 -44.81 35.54
CA ASP A 89 5.40 -45.55 35.33
C ASP A 89 5.89 -46.10 36.68
N ASN A 90 6.08 -47.42 36.75
CA ASN A 90 6.49 -48.15 37.94
C ASN A 90 8.01 -48.43 37.99
N ILE A 91 8.80 -47.69 37.21
CA ILE A 91 10.24 -47.87 37.14
C ILE A 91 10.89 -47.18 38.35
N SER A 92 11.48 -47.96 39.25
CA SER A 92 12.29 -47.46 40.36
C SER A 92 13.76 -47.53 39.99
N LEU A 93 14.41 -46.36 39.85
CA LEU A 93 15.86 -46.27 39.64
C LEU A 93 16.57 -46.30 40.99
N SER A 94 17.61 -47.11 41.11
CA SER A 94 18.40 -47.17 42.35
C SER A 94 19.19 -45.86 42.53
N HIS A 95 19.06 -45.23 43.70
CA HIS A 95 19.84 -44.05 44.09
C HIS A 95 21.21 -44.42 44.70
N ALA A 96 21.67 -45.65 44.49
CA ALA A 96 22.94 -46.08 45.04
C ALA A 96 24.09 -45.29 44.38
N PRO A 97 25.01 -44.71 45.16
CA PRO A 97 26.15 -43.99 44.60
C PRO A 97 27.01 -44.95 43.78
N PHE A 98 27.32 -44.56 42.55
CA PHE A 98 28.26 -45.30 41.71
C PHE A 98 29.69 -44.90 42.09
N TYR A 99 30.41 -45.81 42.75
CA TYR A 99 31.83 -45.65 43.07
C TYR A 99 32.69 -45.96 41.85
N GLY A 100 32.54 -45.17 40.78
CA GLY A 100 33.19 -45.34 39.47
C GLY A 100 34.66 -44.97 39.42
N LEU A 101 35.39 -45.05 40.53
CA LEU A 101 36.81 -44.70 40.61
C LEU A 101 37.61 -45.96 40.93
N THR A 102 38.57 -46.26 40.06
CA THR A 102 39.58 -47.29 40.33
C THR A 102 40.62 -46.76 41.30
N ASN A 103 41.28 -47.65 42.06
CA ASN A 103 42.37 -47.28 42.98
C ASN A 103 43.41 -46.38 42.30
N TYR A 104 43.78 -46.71 41.07
CA TYR A 104 44.69 -45.88 40.26
C TYR A 104 44.26 -44.42 40.12
N ARG A 105 42.97 -44.14 39.86
CA ARG A 105 42.46 -42.76 39.74
C ARG A 105 42.37 -42.03 41.09
N CYS A 106 42.25 -42.76 42.18
CA CYS A 106 42.25 -42.20 43.52
C CYS A 106 43.66 -41.81 43.97
N ASP A 107 44.64 -42.67 43.69
CA ASP A 107 45.99 -42.61 44.26
C ASP A 107 46.93 -41.71 43.45
N PHE A 108 46.77 -41.64 42.12
CA PHE A 108 47.63 -40.86 41.22
C PHE A 108 46.95 -39.57 40.77
N ARG A 109 46.74 -38.64 41.69
CA ARG A 109 46.28 -37.28 41.36
C ARG A 109 47.50 -36.41 41.08
N GLY A 110 47.42 -35.60 40.03
CA GLY A 110 48.49 -34.66 39.70
C GLY A 110 48.68 -33.67 40.85
N ASP A 111 49.85 -33.69 41.47
CA ASP A 111 50.22 -32.75 42.53
C ASP A 111 50.82 -31.48 41.91
N VAL A 112 50.38 -30.32 42.37
CA VAL A 112 50.94 -29.03 41.92
C VAL A 112 52.14 -28.74 42.82
N GLY A 113 53.31 -29.18 42.37
CA GLY A 113 54.56 -28.95 43.10
C GLY A 113 54.79 -27.47 43.42
N VAL A 114 55.26 -27.18 44.63
CA VAL A 114 55.60 -25.81 45.04
C VAL A 114 56.89 -25.39 44.31
N PRO A 115 56.91 -24.23 43.64
CA PRO A 115 58.12 -23.76 42.97
C PRO A 115 59.23 -23.47 43.99
N PRO A 116 60.50 -23.72 43.66
CA PRO A 116 61.61 -23.45 44.56
C PRO A 116 61.72 -21.96 44.88
N SER A 117 62.12 -21.64 46.10
CA SER A 117 62.32 -20.25 46.52
C SER A 117 63.52 -19.62 45.81
N VAL A 118 63.39 -18.36 45.38
CA VAL A 118 64.44 -17.61 44.69
C VAL A 118 65.51 -17.18 45.69
N ILE A 119 66.76 -17.58 45.47
CA ILE A 119 67.91 -17.12 46.24
C ILE A 119 68.32 -15.72 45.72
N LYS A 120 68.06 -14.66 46.49
CA LYS A 120 68.54 -13.30 46.19
C LYS A 120 69.80 -13.01 46.99
N LEU A 121 70.93 -12.79 46.33
CA LEU A 121 72.14 -12.29 46.98
C LEU A 121 71.95 -10.82 47.32
N LYS A 122 72.46 -10.41 48.48
CA LYS A 122 72.46 -9.01 48.92
C LYS A 122 73.51 -8.25 48.10
N ASP A 123 73.20 -7.03 47.67
CA ASP A 123 74.19 -6.18 46.99
C ASP A 123 75.37 -5.89 47.93
N ASN A 124 76.58 -6.24 47.48
CA ASN A 124 77.82 -6.14 48.28
C ASN A 124 78.71 -4.97 47.84
N LEU A 125 78.20 -4.03 47.04
CA LEU A 125 78.99 -2.90 46.57
C LEU A 125 79.19 -1.88 47.70
N LYS A 126 80.45 -1.65 48.10
CA LYS A 126 80.83 -0.54 48.98
C LYS A 126 81.48 0.55 48.14
N LEU A 127 80.92 1.75 48.17
CA LEU A 127 81.53 2.96 47.62
C LEU A 127 82.35 3.63 48.72
N ASP A 128 83.58 4.02 48.40
CA ASP A 128 84.43 4.77 49.33
C ASP A 128 84.03 6.26 49.33
N ASP A 129 83.94 6.88 50.51
CA ASP A 129 83.48 8.27 50.71
C ASP A 129 84.54 9.34 50.36
N CYS A 130 85.39 9.10 49.36
CA CYS A 130 86.43 10.04 48.98
C CYS A 130 85.83 11.31 48.33
N LYS A 131 86.19 12.50 48.84
CA LYS A 131 85.75 13.78 48.27
C LYS A 131 86.45 14.04 46.94
N PHE A 132 85.66 14.39 45.93
CA PHE A 132 86.16 14.76 44.61
C PHE A 132 86.74 16.19 44.62
N GLU A 133 88.03 16.36 44.26
CA GLU A 133 88.74 17.64 44.32
C GLU A 133 88.33 18.69 43.25
N GLY A 134 87.65 18.27 42.17
CA GLY A 134 86.79 19.13 41.35
C GLY A 134 87.33 20.45 40.78
N CYS A 135 88.64 20.61 40.57
CA CYS A 135 89.22 21.84 39.99
C CYS A 135 89.77 21.61 38.57
N SER A 136 89.11 22.21 37.57
CA SER A 136 89.63 22.20 36.19
C SER A 136 90.68 23.29 35.98
N ARG A 137 91.61 23.03 35.05
CA ARG A 137 92.73 23.94 34.74
C ARG A 137 92.26 25.36 34.39
N TYR A 138 91.17 25.47 33.63
CA TYR A 138 90.54 26.75 33.30
C TYR A 138 90.16 27.59 34.54
N ARG A 139 89.59 26.96 35.59
CA ARG A 139 89.21 27.65 36.83
C ARG A 139 90.42 28.13 37.64
N LEU A 140 91.59 27.50 37.46
CA LEU A 140 92.83 27.94 38.10
C LEU A 140 93.45 29.12 37.34
N ASP A 141 93.45 29.05 36.02
CA ASP A 141 94.22 29.97 35.17
C ASP A 141 93.56 31.36 35.01
N PHE A 142 92.23 31.44 35.04
CA PHE A 142 91.50 32.70 34.81
C PHE A 142 90.82 33.19 36.09
N ARG A 143 91.56 33.97 36.88
CA ARG A 143 91.02 34.74 38.02
C ARG A 143 91.03 36.22 37.68
N GLY A 144 90.00 36.96 38.11
CA GLY A 144 89.87 38.38 37.79
C GLY A 144 91.07 39.19 38.28
N ILE A 145 91.70 39.94 37.38
CA ILE A 145 92.82 40.85 37.68
C ILE A 145 92.26 42.28 37.76
N ALA A 146 92.57 43.01 38.83
CA ALA A 146 92.24 44.42 38.93
C ALA A 146 93.23 45.25 38.09
N ALA A 147 92.76 45.84 36.98
CA ALA A 147 93.58 46.69 36.12
C ALA A 147 93.54 48.15 36.58
N THR A 148 94.67 48.85 36.50
CA THR A 148 94.74 50.31 36.70
C THR A 148 94.35 51.05 35.41
N PRO A 149 93.61 52.17 35.50
CA PRO A 149 93.16 52.90 34.32
C PRO A 149 94.34 53.61 33.61
N PRO A 150 94.33 53.69 32.26
CA PRO A 150 95.38 54.35 31.48
C PRO A 150 95.32 55.88 31.60
N HIS A 151 96.46 56.55 31.37
CA HIS A 151 96.54 58.01 31.42
C HIS A 151 95.86 58.69 30.21
N PRO A 152 95.30 59.91 30.36
CA PRO A 152 94.63 60.63 29.27
C PRO A 152 95.60 61.13 28.19
N ILE A 153 95.16 61.10 26.92
CA ILE A 153 95.89 61.66 25.78
C ILE A 153 95.23 63.00 25.39
N VAL A 154 95.99 64.10 25.36
CA VAL A 154 95.51 65.43 24.97
C VAL A 154 96.10 65.82 23.60
N PRO A 155 95.27 66.06 22.55
CA PRO A 155 95.75 66.45 21.22
C PRO A 155 96.22 67.91 21.19
N LYS A 156 97.25 68.21 20.38
CA LYS A 156 97.71 69.59 20.12
C LYS A 156 96.89 70.23 19.00
N ASP A 157 96.48 71.49 19.18
CA ASP A 157 95.74 72.27 18.18
C ASP A 157 96.61 72.63 16.96
N ASN A 158 96.06 72.46 15.76
CA ASN A 158 96.77 72.59 14.48
C ASN A 158 96.09 73.60 13.52
N LEU A 159 95.77 74.81 13.97
CA LEU A 159 95.16 75.83 13.11
C LEU A 159 96.14 76.37 12.05
N ILE A 160 95.74 76.43 10.77
CA ILE A 160 96.39 77.26 9.73
C ILE A 160 95.31 78.07 8.98
N VAL A 161 95.54 79.38 8.84
CA VAL A 161 94.60 80.38 8.29
C VAL A 161 94.57 80.34 6.76
N GLY A 162 93.36 80.37 6.14
CA GLY A 162 93.18 80.90 4.78
C GLY A 162 92.60 80.03 3.66
N SER A 163 92.00 78.84 3.89
CA SER A 163 91.36 78.09 2.79
C SER A 163 89.91 78.52 2.52
N SER A 164 89.61 78.84 1.26
CA SER A 164 88.28 79.24 0.80
C SER A 164 87.33 78.04 0.78
N LEU A 165 86.25 78.22 1.53
CA LEU A 165 85.08 77.36 1.63
C LEU A 165 84.19 77.53 0.39
N ASP A 166 83.14 76.72 0.40
CA ASP A 166 81.92 76.85 -0.38
C ASP A 166 81.81 75.88 -1.55
N CYS A 167 81.32 74.66 -1.29
CA CYS A 167 79.95 74.31 -0.89
C CYS A 167 78.93 74.55 -2.01
N GLY A 168 78.06 73.56 -2.18
CA GLY A 168 76.89 73.69 -3.02
C GLY A 168 77.07 73.14 -4.42
N ARG A 169 76.82 71.84 -4.57
CA ARG A 169 75.54 71.40 -5.15
C ARG A 169 75.49 69.89 -5.30
N ARG A 170 74.39 69.38 -4.71
CA ARG A 170 73.46 68.41 -5.28
C ARG A 170 73.96 66.97 -5.45
N LEU A 171 72.98 66.09 -5.27
CA LEU A 171 72.76 64.86 -6.03
C LEU A 171 73.45 63.57 -5.51
N VAL A 172 72.55 62.61 -5.29
CA VAL A 172 72.60 61.16 -5.57
C VAL A 172 73.20 60.14 -4.59
N CYS A 173 72.39 59.08 -4.41
CA CYS A 173 72.71 57.64 -4.51
C CYS A 173 73.69 57.01 -3.50
N THR A 174 73.63 55.71 -3.19
CA THR A 174 72.92 54.56 -3.78
C THR A 174 72.86 53.47 -2.73
N CYS A 175 71.72 52.76 -2.64
CA CYS A 175 71.68 51.41 -2.10
C CYS A 175 72.27 50.44 -3.14
N THR A 176 73.19 49.57 -2.74
CA THR A 176 73.84 48.56 -3.61
C THR A 176 73.17 47.18 -3.50
N CYS A 177 71.86 47.10 -3.66
CA CYS A 177 71.18 45.80 -3.73
C CYS A 177 71.65 44.98 -4.95
N LYS A 178 71.87 43.67 -4.77
CA LYS A 178 71.61 42.61 -5.78
C LYS A 178 71.10 41.38 -5.02
N HIS A 179 69.77 41.29 -4.82
CA HIS A 179 68.88 40.28 -5.43
C HIS A 179 69.02 38.87 -4.81
N SER A 180 67.97 38.06 -4.62
CA SER A 180 66.58 38.09 -5.07
C SER A 180 65.73 37.10 -4.27
N LYS A 181 64.46 37.47 -4.07
CA LYS A 181 63.43 36.81 -3.25
C LYS A 181 62.91 35.49 -3.85
N ILE A 182 62.57 34.58 -2.94
CA ILE A 182 61.77 33.37 -3.08
C ILE A 182 60.30 33.74 -3.38
N PRO A 183 59.57 33.02 -4.25
CA PRO A 183 58.13 32.91 -4.17
C PRO A 183 57.75 31.48 -3.74
N THR A 184 56.84 31.29 -2.80
CA THR A 184 55.45 31.01 -3.16
C THR A 184 54.47 31.69 -2.20
N LYS A 185 53.52 32.40 -2.80
CA LYS A 185 52.32 32.96 -2.17
C LYS A 185 51.29 31.86 -1.96
N THR A 186 50.52 31.97 -0.89
CA THR A 186 49.07 31.78 -0.93
C THR A 186 48.45 32.42 0.30
N GLU A 187 47.75 33.53 0.11
CA GLU A 187 46.61 33.89 0.95
C GLU A 187 45.73 34.84 0.15
N GLN A 188 44.52 34.37 -0.14
CA GLN A 188 43.46 35.12 -0.78
C GLN A 188 42.64 35.76 0.34
N PHE A 189 42.53 37.10 0.32
CA PHE A 189 41.42 37.79 0.93
C PHE A 189 40.87 38.82 -0.04
N SER A 190 39.63 38.61 -0.41
CA SER A 190 38.77 39.46 -1.22
C SER A 190 38.19 40.58 -0.37
N ILE A 191 38.18 41.81 -0.90
CA ILE A 191 37.11 42.80 -0.74
C ILE A 191 37.12 43.65 -2.02
N GLY A 192 35.97 43.75 -2.69
CA GLY A 192 35.82 44.41 -3.98
C GLY A 192 35.33 45.85 -3.91
N VAL A 193 34.69 46.23 -5.03
CA VAL A 193 33.83 47.41 -5.28
C VAL A 193 34.56 48.68 -5.76
N ARG A 194 34.71 48.85 -7.08
CA ARG A 194 33.82 49.62 -7.97
C ARG A 194 34.27 49.43 -9.43
#